data_AF-A0A7Y3GHG4-F1
#
_entry.id   AF-A0A7Y3GHG4-F1
#
_cell.length_a   1.000
_cell.length_b   1.000
_cell.length_c   1.000
_cell.angle_alpha   90.00
_cell.angle_beta   90.00
_cell.angle_gamma   90.00
#
_symmetry.space_group_name_H-M   'P 1'
#
loop_
_entity.id
_entity.type
_entity.pdbx_description
1 polymer ?
#
loop_
_entity_poly.entity_id
_entity_poly.type
_entity_poly.pdbx_seq_one_letter_code
_entity_poly.pdbx_strand_id
1 'polypeptide(L)'
;MSRTQTLQRRARSISVVTIGAVVTTAFLPLLLVLATGFDIARFMTGHRRFVGARLLVIGWLYLVTELIGLLALGLTWVLTGFGLLRGPLTASAFAIQRWWTGTLLRVIATVFQLKLEVEGDEDLAPGPIVVLMRHASIIDNLLPGALISRPTGIRLRYVLKKELLSDPALDVAGNRLPNYFVDRAAGGTTEVDAVGALGSGLGPDEGVLIYPEGTRFTPERRERALERLADRNPELLERGRRLQHVLPPRPGGPLALLDVTPPLDVIIAAHRGLDGFSHIRDIMEGGLVGSTVRVRFERHPHSTIPADRDARVQWLYDRWDDIDSWIARS
;
A
#
# COMPACT_ATOMS: atom_id res chain seq x y z
N MET A 1 -0.88 -19.56 -13.34
CA MET A 1 0.42 -20.12 -12.87
C MET A 1 0.20 -21.55 -12.42
N SER A 2 1.13 -22.46 -12.69
CA SER A 2 1.01 -23.85 -12.22
C SER A 2 1.31 -23.96 -10.72
N ARG A 3 0.77 -24.98 -10.04
CA ARG A 3 1.05 -25.23 -8.62
C ARG A 3 2.55 -25.34 -8.34
N THR A 4 3.30 -25.97 -9.25
CA THR A 4 4.76 -26.13 -9.16
C THR A 4 5.48 -24.78 -9.17
N GLN A 5 5.09 -23.85 -10.05
CA GLN A 5 5.67 -22.51 -10.11
C GLN A 5 5.42 -21.72 -8.82
N THR A 6 4.23 -21.82 -8.24
CA THR A 6 3.91 -21.18 -6.96
C THR A 6 4.75 -21.75 -5.82
N LEU A 7 4.88 -23.08 -5.73
CA LEU A 7 5.69 -23.73 -4.70
C LEU A 7 7.17 -23.36 -4.82
N GLN A 8 7.72 -23.37 -6.04
CA GLN A 8 9.10 -22.99 -6.29
C GLN A 8 9.37 -21.53 -5.93
N ARG A 9 8.45 -20.62 -6.31
CA ARG A 9 8.54 -19.20 -5.94
C ARG A 9 8.56 -19.03 -4.42
N ARG A 10 7.61 -19.65 -3.71
CA ARG A 10 7.51 -19.57 -2.24
C ARG A 10 8.72 -20.16 -1.54
N ALA A 11 9.19 -21.34 -1.97
CA ALA A 11 10.38 -21.96 -1.41
C ALA A 11 11.61 -21.05 -1.57
N ARG A 12 11.75 -20.39 -2.72
CA ARG A 12 12.84 -19.43 -2.97
C ARG A 12 12.69 -18.17 -2.11
N SER A 13 11.53 -17.51 -2.11
CA SER A 13 11.34 -16.24 -1.39
C SER A 13 11.43 -16.43 0.13
N ILE A 14 10.82 -17.49 0.68
CA ILE A 14 10.91 -17.82 2.10
C ILE A 14 12.35 -18.15 2.49
N SER A 15 13.07 -18.94 1.68
CA SER A 15 14.49 -19.24 1.94
C SER A 15 15.35 -17.97 1.95
N VAL A 16 15.16 -17.08 0.98
CA VAL A 16 15.91 -15.82 0.90
C VAL A 16 15.64 -14.94 2.13
N VAL A 17 14.38 -14.78 2.53
CA VAL A 17 14.03 -14.00 3.73
C VAL A 17 14.57 -14.66 5.00
N THR A 18 14.49 -15.98 5.11
CA THR A 18 14.99 -16.72 6.28
C THR A 18 16.51 -16.60 6.40
N ILE A 19 17.24 -16.84 5.31
CA ILE A 19 18.70 -16.70 5.28
C ILE A 19 19.08 -15.25 5.56
N GLY A 20 18.40 -14.28 4.94
CA GLY A 20 18.61 -12.86 5.19
C GLY A 20 18.42 -12.52 6.67
N ALA A 21 17.33 -12.96 7.29
CA ALA A 21 17.05 -12.73 8.70
C ALA A 21 18.13 -13.35 9.61
N VAL A 22 18.52 -14.60 9.35
CA VAL A 22 19.54 -15.31 10.14
C VAL A 22 20.90 -14.63 10.02
N VAL A 23 21.33 -14.35 8.79
CA VAL A 23 22.62 -13.68 8.52
C VAL A 23 22.63 -12.28 9.13
N THR A 24 21.62 -11.45 8.85
CA THR A 24 21.55 -10.10 9.42
C THR A 24 21.50 -10.12 10.94
N THR A 25 20.80 -11.09 11.55
CA THR A 25 20.75 -11.22 13.03
C THR A 25 22.10 -11.66 13.59
N ALA A 26 22.74 -12.68 13.00
CA ALA A 26 24.03 -13.19 13.46
C ALA A 26 25.14 -12.13 13.38
N PHE A 27 25.13 -11.33 12.31
CA PHE A 27 26.09 -10.25 12.10
C PHE A 27 25.59 -8.89 12.59
N LEU A 28 24.45 -8.80 13.28
CA LEU A 28 23.83 -7.53 13.66
C LEU A 28 24.79 -6.61 14.45
N PRO A 29 25.56 -7.10 15.45
CA PRO A 29 26.49 -6.25 16.18
C PRO A 29 27.55 -5.64 15.26
N LEU A 30 28.12 -6.44 14.35
CA LEU A 30 29.11 -5.98 13.38
C LEU A 30 28.49 -4.99 12.39
N LEU A 31 27.32 -5.31 11.84
CA LEU A 31 26.61 -4.45 10.89
C LEU A 31 26.23 -3.11 11.52
N LEU A 32 25.86 -3.09 12.80
CA LEU A 32 25.57 -1.84 13.53
C LEU A 32 26.83 -0.99 13.70
N VAL A 33 27.97 -1.60 14.05
CA VAL A 33 29.25 -0.89 14.12
C VAL A 33 29.61 -0.30 12.76
N LEU A 34 29.49 -1.08 11.67
CA LEU A 34 29.79 -0.63 10.32
C LEU A 34 28.82 0.48 9.85
N ALA A 35 27.52 0.32 10.09
CA ALA A 35 26.51 1.31 9.73
C ALA A 35 26.68 2.61 10.51
N THR A 36 27.01 2.52 11.80
CA THR A 36 27.32 3.70 12.63
C THR A 36 28.61 4.37 12.17
N GLY A 37 29.66 3.60 11.84
CA GLY A 37 30.89 4.13 11.28
C GLY A 37 30.68 4.84 9.94
N PHE A 38 29.86 4.25 9.06
CA PHE A 38 29.42 4.87 7.80
C PHE A 38 28.67 6.18 8.06
N ASP A 39 27.73 6.19 9.02
CA ASP A 39 26.98 7.38 9.38
C ASP A 39 27.88 8.47 10.00
N ILE A 40 28.89 8.11 10.80
CA ILE A 40 29.89 9.05 11.34
C ILE A 40 30.73 9.65 10.20
N ALA A 41 31.17 8.86 9.22
CA ALA A 41 31.87 9.37 8.04
C ALA A 41 30.96 10.34 7.23
N ARG A 42 29.67 10.01 7.11
CA ARG A 42 28.67 10.89 6.48
C ARG A 42 28.42 12.16 7.30
N PHE A 43 28.51 12.07 8.62
CA PHE A 43 28.43 13.21 9.54
C PHE A 43 29.58 14.19 9.32
N MET A 44 30.81 13.68 9.14
CA MET A 44 31.97 14.52 8.82
C MET A 44 31.84 15.23 7.46
N THR A 45 31.03 14.70 6.54
CA THR A 45 30.73 15.30 5.23
C THR A 45 29.43 16.11 5.23
N GLY A 46 28.85 16.41 6.40
CA GLY A 46 27.72 17.33 6.57
C GLY A 46 26.33 16.70 6.70
N HIS A 47 26.20 15.37 6.65
CA HIS A 47 24.91 14.69 6.73
C HIS A 47 24.60 14.18 8.15
N ARG A 48 23.49 14.62 8.75
CA ARG A 48 23.32 14.61 10.22
C ARG A 48 22.36 13.57 10.81
N ARG A 49 21.89 12.56 10.06
CA ARG A 49 20.67 11.82 10.44
C ARG A 49 20.80 10.33 10.81
N PHE A 50 22.03 9.79 10.90
CA PHE A 50 22.30 8.37 11.25
C PHE A 50 21.38 7.38 10.49
N VAL A 51 21.26 7.60 9.19
CA VAL A 51 20.24 6.95 8.37
C VAL A 51 20.63 5.50 8.07
N GLY A 52 21.93 5.22 7.93
CA GLY A 52 22.42 3.86 7.68
C GLY A 52 22.06 2.92 8.82
N ALA A 53 22.33 3.31 10.06
CA ALA A 53 21.97 2.52 11.24
C ALA A 53 20.46 2.35 11.37
N ARG A 54 19.67 3.42 11.14
CA ARG A 54 18.20 3.37 11.17
C ARG A 54 17.63 2.41 10.12
N LEU A 55 18.12 2.49 8.87
CA LEU A 55 17.70 1.59 7.79
C LEU A 55 18.10 0.15 8.06
N LEU A 56 19.28 -0.11 8.63
CA LEU A 56 19.70 -1.44 9.05
C LEU A 56 18.73 -2.02 10.09
N VAL A 57 18.40 -1.24 11.13
CA VAL A 57 17.45 -1.66 12.17
C VAL A 57 16.07 -1.92 11.59
N ILE A 58 15.56 -1.04 10.72
CA ILE A 58 14.27 -1.23 10.05
C ILE A 58 14.29 -2.47 9.16
N GLY A 59 15.33 -2.66 8.37
CA GLY A 59 15.49 -3.84 7.50
C GLY A 59 15.55 -5.14 8.30
N TRP A 60 16.27 -5.14 9.42
CA TRP A 60 16.30 -6.28 10.32
C TRP A 60 14.92 -6.55 10.96
N LEU A 61 14.25 -5.52 11.49
CA LEU A 61 12.91 -5.66 12.07
C LEU A 61 11.86 -6.06 11.04
N TYR A 62 12.01 -5.63 9.78
CA TYR A 62 11.19 -6.10 8.67
C TYR A 62 11.33 -7.62 8.50
N LEU A 63 12.57 -8.12 8.39
CA LEU A 63 12.85 -9.55 8.23
C LEU A 63 12.30 -10.38 9.40
N VAL A 64 12.46 -9.90 10.64
CA VAL A 64 11.91 -10.58 11.83
C VAL A 64 10.38 -10.59 11.79
N THR A 65 9.75 -9.45 11.50
CA THR A 65 8.29 -9.33 11.41
C THR A 65 7.72 -10.22 10.31
N GLU A 66 8.43 -10.31 9.19
CA GLU A 66 8.12 -11.17 8.05
C GLU A 66 8.12 -12.66 8.44
N LEU A 67 9.17 -13.12 9.14
CA LEU A 67 9.25 -14.50 9.63
C LEU A 67 8.16 -14.83 10.65
N ILE A 68 7.87 -13.90 11.57
CA ILE A 68 6.77 -14.09 12.54
C ILE A 68 5.43 -14.19 11.80
N GLY A 69 5.19 -13.34 10.80
CA GLY A 69 4.00 -13.39 9.95
C GLY A 69 3.86 -14.72 9.22
N LEU A 70 4.94 -15.20 8.60
CA LEU A 70 4.99 -16.50 7.92
C LEU A 70 4.75 -17.66 8.87
N LEU A 71 5.35 -17.63 10.07
CA LEU A 71 5.13 -18.65 11.10
C LEU A 71 3.67 -18.66 11.56
N ALA A 72 3.07 -17.49 11.81
CA ALA A 72 1.66 -17.38 12.18
C ALA A 72 0.72 -17.87 11.06
N LEU A 73 1.05 -17.57 9.80
CA LEU A 73 0.32 -18.10 8.64
C LEU A 73 0.47 -19.63 8.54
N GLY A 74 1.66 -20.17 8.78
CA GLY A 74 1.89 -21.62 8.82
C GLY A 74 1.10 -22.31 9.92
N LEU A 75 1.18 -21.78 11.15
CA LEU A 75 0.48 -22.31 12.32
C LEU A 75 -1.04 -22.28 12.13
N THR A 76 -1.59 -21.16 11.67
CA THR A 76 -3.04 -21.05 11.41
C THR A 76 -3.51 -21.99 10.32
N TRP A 77 -2.67 -22.30 9.33
CA TRP A 77 -2.99 -23.31 8.32
C TRP A 77 -3.05 -24.72 8.91
N VAL A 78 -2.11 -25.08 9.80
CA VAL A 78 -2.14 -26.37 10.51
C VAL A 78 -3.37 -26.47 11.42
N LEU A 79 -3.62 -25.44 12.25
CA LEU A 79 -4.73 -25.41 13.20
C LEU A 79 -6.11 -25.42 12.54
N THR A 80 -6.22 -24.98 11.29
CA THR A 80 -7.46 -25.03 10.49
C THR A 80 -7.59 -26.32 9.68
N GLY A 81 -6.88 -27.37 10.07
CA GLY A 81 -6.90 -28.68 9.42
C GLY A 81 -6.30 -28.61 8.02
N PHE A 82 -5.10 -28.03 7.87
CA PHE A 82 -4.44 -27.88 6.58
C PHE A 82 -5.26 -27.06 5.56
N GLY A 83 -6.04 -26.09 6.07
CA GLY A 83 -6.87 -25.19 5.28
C GLY A 83 -8.24 -25.74 4.88
N LEU A 84 -8.70 -26.83 5.51
CA LEU A 84 -10.08 -27.31 5.39
C LEU A 84 -11.08 -26.28 5.93
N LEU A 85 -10.76 -25.60 7.02
CA LEU A 85 -11.61 -24.55 7.60
C LEU A 85 -11.30 -23.17 6.98
N ARG A 86 -11.89 -22.92 5.80
CA ARG A 86 -11.68 -21.67 5.02
C ARG A 86 -11.99 -20.39 5.79
N GLY A 87 -13.13 -20.33 6.49
CA GLY A 87 -13.56 -19.14 7.22
C GLY A 87 -12.55 -18.67 8.27
N PRO A 88 -12.20 -19.51 9.27
CA PRO A 88 -11.17 -19.20 10.26
C PRO A 88 -9.80 -18.89 9.65
N LEU A 89 -9.40 -19.58 8.57
CA LEU A 89 -8.14 -19.33 7.86
C LEU A 89 -8.09 -17.92 7.23
N THR A 90 -9.18 -17.49 6.59
CA THR A 90 -9.28 -16.15 6.01
C THR A 90 -9.34 -15.08 7.10
N ALA A 91 -10.09 -15.32 8.19
CA ALA A 91 -10.15 -14.40 9.33
C ALA A 91 -8.77 -14.22 9.99
N SER A 92 -8.01 -15.30 10.17
CA SER A 92 -6.65 -15.21 10.71
C SER A 92 -5.69 -14.48 9.77
N ALA A 93 -5.81 -14.68 8.46
CA ALA A 93 -5.00 -13.97 7.47
C ALA A 93 -5.25 -12.44 7.53
N PHE A 94 -6.50 -12.00 7.70
CA PHE A 94 -6.80 -10.58 7.90
C PHE A 94 -6.20 -10.04 9.21
N ALA A 95 -6.30 -10.81 10.30
CA ALA A 95 -5.70 -10.43 11.58
C ALA A 95 -4.16 -10.30 11.49
N ILE A 96 -3.51 -11.23 10.79
CA ILE A 96 -2.06 -11.21 10.56
C ILE A 96 -1.66 -10.03 9.66
N GLN A 97 -2.40 -9.76 8.57
CA GLN A 97 -2.15 -8.59 7.70
C GLN A 97 -2.23 -7.27 8.48
N ARG A 98 -3.27 -7.12 9.33
CA ARG A 98 -3.46 -5.96 10.19
C ARG A 98 -2.35 -5.81 11.24
N TRP A 99 -1.93 -6.91 11.85
CA TRP A 99 -0.80 -6.91 12.77
C TRP A 99 0.51 -6.54 12.08
N TRP A 100 0.80 -7.14 10.92
CA TRP A 100 2.04 -6.94 10.17
C TRP A 100 2.19 -5.49 9.70
N THR A 101 1.17 -4.95 9.02
CA THR A 101 1.18 -3.56 8.53
C THR A 101 1.29 -2.54 9.68
N GLY A 102 0.51 -2.73 10.74
CA GLY A 102 0.56 -1.85 11.91
C GLY A 102 1.88 -1.94 12.70
N THR A 103 2.52 -3.11 12.73
CA THR A 103 3.83 -3.29 13.38
C THR A 103 4.93 -2.60 12.58
N LEU A 104 4.97 -2.81 11.26
CA LEU A 104 5.97 -2.17 10.40
C LEU A 104 5.83 -0.65 10.39
N LEU A 105 4.61 -0.10 10.28
CA LEU A 105 4.43 1.34 10.32
C LEU A 105 4.90 1.91 11.66
N ARG A 106 4.60 1.23 12.78
CA ARG A 106 5.08 1.65 14.10
C ARG A 106 6.61 1.61 14.19
N VAL A 107 7.24 0.55 13.70
CA VAL A 107 8.72 0.44 13.66
C VAL A 107 9.31 1.60 12.85
N ILE A 108 8.79 1.85 11.65
CA ILE A 108 9.25 2.96 10.80
C ILE A 108 9.06 4.29 11.52
N ALA A 109 7.88 4.53 12.10
CA ALA A 109 7.59 5.77 12.81
C ALA A 109 8.49 5.98 14.04
N THR A 110 8.74 4.94 14.83
CA THR A 110 9.63 5.02 16.00
C THR A 110 11.09 5.21 15.57
N VAL A 111 11.59 4.38 14.66
CA VAL A 111 12.99 4.39 14.26
C VAL A 111 13.34 5.63 13.43
N PHE A 112 12.42 6.20 12.66
CA PHE A 112 12.63 7.48 11.98
C PHE A 112 12.09 8.69 12.74
N GLN A 113 11.51 8.51 13.93
CA GLN A 113 10.89 9.59 14.70
C GLN A 113 9.83 10.36 13.89
N LEU A 114 9.02 9.63 13.11
CA LEU A 114 7.93 10.22 12.35
C LEU A 114 6.83 10.68 13.28
N LYS A 115 6.35 11.90 13.07
CA LYS A 115 5.09 12.36 13.65
C LYS A 115 3.97 12.03 12.67
N LEU A 116 3.00 11.22 13.11
CA LEU A 116 1.82 10.93 12.31
C LEU A 116 0.66 11.80 12.79
N GLU A 117 0.12 12.61 11.88
CA GLU A 117 -1.09 13.41 12.10
C GLU A 117 -2.19 12.85 11.19
N VAL A 118 -3.32 12.46 11.76
CA VAL A 118 -4.44 11.86 11.02
C VAL A 118 -5.67 12.75 11.19
N GLU A 119 -6.33 13.03 10.08
CA GLU A 119 -7.57 13.83 9.99
C GLU A 119 -8.66 12.97 9.33
N GLY A 120 -9.88 12.98 9.86
CA GLY A 120 -11.05 12.30 9.29
C GLY A 120 -11.11 10.79 9.57
N ASP A 121 -10.40 10.29 10.59
CA ASP A 121 -10.44 8.87 10.95
C ASP A 121 -11.76 8.45 11.62
N GLU A 122 -12.55 9.42 12.09
CA GLU A 122 -13.90 9.24 12.63
C GLU A 122 -14.90 8.66 11.63
N ASP A 123 -14.74 8.94 10.33
CA ASP A 123 -15.71 8.57 9.29
C ASP A 123 -15.37 7.25 8.59
N LEU A 124 -14.31 6.56 9.01
CA LEU A 124 -13.82 5.34 8.34
C LEU A 124 -14.77 4.15 8.48
N ALA A 125 -15.61 4.12 9.51
CA ALA A 125 -16.60 3.08 9.77
C ALA A 125 -18.02 3.68 9.84
N PRO A 126 -19.08 2.90 9.58
CA PRO A 126 -19.12 1.47 9.23
C PRO A 126 -18.78 1.19 7.76
N GLY A 127 -18.50 -0.07 7.44
CA GLY A 127 -18.44 -0.56 6.07
C GLY A 127 -19.81 -0.97 5.50
N PRO A 128 -19.86 -1.46 4.26
CA PRO A 128 -18.72 -1.67 3.36
C PRO A 128 -18.25 -0.37 2.67
N ILE A 129 -16.95 -0.26 2.42
CA ILE A 129 -16.34 0.94 1.82
C ILE A 129 -15.38 0.61 0.67
N VAL A 130 -15.20 1.57 -0.24
CA VAL A 130 -14.08 1.59 -1.19
C VAL A 130 -13.11 2.69 -0.80
N VAL A 131 -11.85 2.35 -0.55
CA VAL A 131 -10.79 3.30 -0.25
C VAL A 131 -10.02 3.61 -1.53
N LEU A 132 -10.11 4.85 -1.99
CA LEU A 132 -9.32 5.39 -3.09
C LEU A 132 -8.14 6.15 -2.49
N MET A 133 -6.96 5.53 -2.48
CA MET A 133 -5.77 6.13 -1.87
C MET A 133 -4.79 6.64 -2.93
N ARG A 134 -4.19 7.81 -2.70
CA ARG A 134 -3.07 8.28 -3.52
C ARG A 134 -1.82 7.40 -3.32
N HIS A 135 -0.94 7.31 -4.32
CA HIS A 135 0.27 6.49 -4.23
C HIS A 135 1.54 7.29 -4.50
N ALA A 136 2.36 7.55 -3.49
CA ALA A 136 3.61 8.31 -3.57
C ALA A 136 4.85 7.56 -3.06
N SER A 137 4.71 6.61 -2.11
CA SER A 137 5.87 6.02 -1.42
C SER A 137 5.82 4.49 -1.31
N ILE A 138 6.95 3.89 -0.89
CA ILE A 138 6.99 2.46 -0.51
C ILE A 138 6.23 2.17 0.80
N ILE A 139 6.01 3.18 1.64
CA ILE A 139 5.37 3.05 2.96
C ILE A 139 3.84 3.03 2.83
N ASP A 140 3.30 3.53 1.71
CA ASP A 140 1.85 3.69 1.47
C ASP A 140 1.05 2.43 1.72
N ASN A 141 1.58 1.26 1.34
CA ASN A 141 0.88 -0.01 1.48
C ASN A 141 0.64 -0.41 2.96
N LEU A 142 1.40 0.18 3.88
CA LEU A 142 1.24 -0.02 5.32
C LEU A 142 0.11 0.87 5.88
N LEU A 143 -0.16 2.02 5.27
CA LEU A 143 -1.10 3.02 5.80
C LEU A 143 -2.53 2.48 5.93
N PRO A 144 -3.16 1.83 4.93
CA PRO A 144 -4.53 1.34 5.06
C PRO A 144 -4.67 0.28 6.16
N GLY A 145 -3.72 -0.64 6.27
CA GLY A 145 -3.76 -1.67 7.31
C GLY A 145 -3.57 -1.09 8.71
N ALA A 146 -2.68 -0.10 8.85
CA ALA A 146 -2.36 0.51 10.14
C ALA A 146 -3.36 1.59 10.58
N LEU A 147 -3.96 2.34 9.65
CA LEU A 147 -4.79 3.51 9.92
C LEU A 147 -6.27 3.29 9.64
N ILE A 148 -6.64 2.26 8.88
CA ILE A 148 -8.06 1.90 8.65
C ILE A 148 -8.36 0.57 9.34
N SER A 149 -7.74 -0.52 8.89
CA SER A 149 -8.07 -1.87 9.39
C SER A 149 -7.78 -2.07 10.87
N ARG A 150 -6.71 -1.47 11.39
CA ARG A 150 -6.32 -1.58 12.80
C ARG A 150 -7.29 -0.88 13.75
N PRO A 151 -7.62 0.42 13.59
CA PRO A 151 -8.54 1.10 14.49
C PRO A 151 -10.00 0.68 14.31
N THR A 152 -10.46 0.44 13.07
CA THR A 152 -11.90 0.19 12.80
C THR A 152 -12.29 -1.28 12.76
N GLY A 153 -11.33 -2.18 12.52
CA GLY A 153 -11.61 -3.60 12.25
C GLY A 153 -11.96 -3.91 10.80
N ILE A 154 -12.09 -2.91 9.92
CA ILE A 154 -12.45 -3.11 8.50
C ILE A 154 -11.39 -3.96 7.80
N ARG A 155 -11.84 -5.07 7.19
CA ARG A 155 -11.03 -6.03 6.45
C ARG A 155 -10.94 -5.61 4.99
N LEU A 156 -9.81 -5.02 4.63
CA LEU A 156 -9.57 -4.50 3.28
C LEU A 156 -9.08 -5.60 2.33
N ARG A 157 -9.76 -5.74 1.20
CA ARG A 157 -9.31 -6.47 0.00
C ARG A 157 -8.46 -5.53 -0.84
N TYR A 158 -7.28 -5.99 -1.28
CA TYR A 158 -6.31 -5.13 -1.96
C TYR A 158 -6.26 -5.43 -3.45
N VAL A 159 -6.15 -4.35 -4.24
CA VAL A 159 -5.69 -4.41 -5.64
C VAL A 159 -4.15 -4.26 -5.63
N LEU A 160 -3.46 -5.38 -5.77
CA LEU A 160 -2.00 -5.49 -5.64
C LEU A 160 -1.33 -5.64 -7.01
N LYS A 161 -0.06 -5.27 -7.08
CA LYS A 161 0.80 -5.58 -8.22
C LYS A 161 1.26 -7.03 -8.16
N LYS A 162 1.25 -7.76 -9.28
CA LYS A 162 1.71 -9.15 -9.36
C LYS A 162 3.15 -9.36 -8.90
N GLU A 163 4.02 -8.36 -9.10
CA GLU A 163 5.41 -8.40 -8.65
C GLU A 163 5.54 -8.49 -7.12
N LEU A 164 4.54 -8.05 -6.36
CA LEU A 164 4.52 -8.18 -4.89
C LEU A 164 4.47 -9.64 -4.42
N LEU A 165 4.18 -10.60 -5.30
CA LEU A 165 4.31 -12.03 -5.01
C LEU A 165 5.77 -12.47 -4.79
N SER A 166 6.77 -11.61 -5.02
CA SER A 166 8.14 -11.86 -4.61
C SER A 166 8.34 -11.79 -3.10
N ASP A 167 7.46 -11.07 -2.40
CA ASP A 167 7.45 -11.01 -0.94
C ASP A 167 6.66 -12.22 -0.38
N PRO A 168 7.27 -13.03 0.51
CA PRO A 168 6.70 -14.30 0.90
C PRO A 168 5.45 -14.18 1.78
N ALA A 169 5.38 -13.25 2.73
CA ALA A 169 4.18 -13.08 3.55
C ALA A 169 3.04 -12.50 2.72
N LEU A 170 3.32 -11.55 1.82
CA LEU A 170 2.32 -11.04 0.88
C LEU A 170 1.85 -12.11 -0.11
N ASP A 171 2.73 -13.00 -0.59
CA ASP A 171 2.31 -14.14 -1.42
C ASP A 171 1.39 -15.08 -0.63
N VAL A 172 1.79 -15.50 0.57
CA VAL A 172 1.00 -16.46 1.35
C VAL A 172 -0.31 -15.85 1.84
N ALA A 173 -0.28 -14.70 2.51
CA ALA A 173 -1.47 -14.03 3.02
C ALA A 173 -2.35 -13.49 1.89
N GLY A 174 -1.75 -12.82 0.90
CA GLY A 174 -2.49 -12.21 -0.20
C GLY A 174 -3.25 -13.21 -1.06
N ASN A 175 -2.80 -14.48 -1.13
CA ASN A 175 -3.55 -15.55 -1.80
C ASN A 175 -4.53 -16.31 -0.89
N ARG A 176 -4.53 -16.05 0.44
CA ARG A 176 -5.57 -16.53 1.37
C ARG A 176 -6.72 -15.55 1.52
N LEU A 177 -6.44 -14.28 1.26
CA LEU A 177 -7.41 -13.21 1.24
C LEU A 177 -8.01 -13.07 -0.18
N PRO A 178 -9.24 -12.56 -0.30
CA PRO A 178 -9.84 -12.26 -1.59
C PRO A 178 -9.22 -10.98 -2.20
N ASN A 179 -7.91 -10.95 -2.37
CA ASN A 179 -7.16 -9.88 -3.04
C ASN A 179 -7.02 -10.19 -4.53
N TYR A 180 -6.75 -9.16 -5.33
CA TYR A 180 -6.46 -9.33 -6.75
C TYR A 180 -5.05 -8.85 -7.08
N PHE A 181 -4.26 -9.69 -7.75
CA PHE A 181 -2.91 -9.37 -8.21
C PHE A 181 -2.97 -9.02 -9.71
N VAL A 182 -2.98 -7.72 -9.98
CA VAL A 182 -3.10 -7.14 -11.33
C VAL A 182 -1.85 -7.41 -12.15
N ASP A 183 -2.03 -7.91 -13.38
CA ASP A 183 -0.97 -8.02 -14.38
C ASP A 183 -1.05 -6.86 -15.38
N ARG A 184 -0.24 -5.83 -15.13
CA ARG A 184 -0.30 -4.59 -15.94
C ARG A 184 0.38 -4.72 -17.29
N ALA A 185 1.18 -5.76 -17.49
CA ALA A 185 1.75 -6.05 -18.79
C ALA A 185 0.71 -6.70 -19.71
N ALA A 186 -0.28 -7.40 -19.14
CA ALA A 186 -1.40 -7.97 -19.89
C ALA A 186 -2.38 -6.89 -20.35
N GLY A 187 -2.76 -5.97 -19.46
CA GLY A 187 -3.68 -4.86 -19.74
C GLY A 187 -5.09 -5.29 -20.19
N GLY A 188 -6.04 -4.35 -20.24
CA GLY A 188 -7.37 -4.57 -20.84
C GLY A 188 -8.55 -4.62 -19.88
N THR A 189 -9.73 -4.92 -20.43
CA THR A 189 -11.03 -4.96 -19.74
C THR A 189 -11.10 -6.02 -18.65
N THR A 190 -10.44 -7.16 -18.86
CA THR A 190 -10.41 -8.28 -17.92
C THR A 190 -9.89 -7.90 -16.53
N GLU A 191 -8.89 -7.01 -16.46
CA GLU A 191 -8.33 -6.53 -15.19
C GLU A 191 -9.30 -5.58 -14.47
N VAL A 192 -10.10 -4.81 -15.21
CA VAL A 192 -11.12 -3.91 -14.65
C VAL A 192 -12.28 -4.73 -14.08
N ASP A 193 -12.74 -5.74 -14.80
CA ASP A 193 -13.82 -6.63 -14.34
C ASP A 193 -13.41 -7.38 -13.07
N ALA A 194 -12.16 -7.85 -13.01
CA ALA A 194 -11.62 -8.51 -11.83
C ALA A 194 -11.49 -7.58 -10.63
N VAL A 195 -11.17 -6.30 -10.84
CA VAL A 195 -11.20 -5.28 -9.79
C VAL A 195 -12.63 -5.04 -9.32
N GLY A 196 -13.61 -4.89 -10.21
CA GLY A 196 -15.02 -4.75 -9.84
C GLY A 196 -15.53 -5.94 -9.02
N ALA A 197 -15.13 -7.16 -9.39
CA ALA A 197 -15.49 -8.37 -8.66
C ALA A 197 -15.01 -8.39 -7.19
N LEU A 198 -13.97 -7.61 -6.83
CA LEU A 198 -13.55 -7.47 -5.43
C LEU A 198 -14.59 -6.78 -4.56
N GLY A 199 -15.37 -5.86 -5.12
CA GLY A 199 -16.41 -5.15 -4.37
C GLY A 199 -17.63 -6.03 -4.09
N SER A 200 -17.82 -7.11 -4.85
CA SER A 200 -19.00 -7.97 -4.70
C SER A 200 -18.94 -8.80 -3.41
N GLY A 201 -20.09 -8.93 -2.75
CA GLY A 201 -20.25 -9.75 -1.55
C GLY A 201 -19.38 -9.29 -0.37
N LEU A 202 -19.19 -7.98 -0.20
CA LEU A 202 -18.56 -7.41 0.99
C LEU A 202 -19.49 -7.54 2.20
N GLY A 203 -18.92 -7.94 3.33
CA GLY A 203 -19.60 -7.86 4.63
C GLY A 203 -19.62 -6.45 5.22
N PRO A 204 -20.33 -6.22 6.33
CA PRO A 204 -20.42 -4.91 6.99
C PRO A 204 -19.07 -4.38 7.51
N ASP A 205 -18.11 -5.27 7.77
CA ASP A 205 -16.76 -4.93 8.24
C ASP A 205 -15.70 -5.14 7.14
N GLU A 206 -16.08 -5.02 5.86
CA GLU A 206 -15.16 -5.23 4.74
C GLU A 206 -15.07 -4.03 3.81
N GLY A 207 -13.99 -3.94 3.05
CA GLY A 207 -13.87 -2.92 2.01
C GLY A 207 -12.84 -3.30 0.96
N VAL A 208 -12.71 -2.46 -0.06
CA VAL A 208 -11.70 -2.63 -1.11
C VAL A 208 -10.78 -1.42 -1.12
N LEU A 209 -9.48 -1.65 -1.15
CA LEU A 209 -8.47 -0.62 -1.36
C LEU A 209 -7.98 -0.69 -2.81
N ILE A 210 -7.97 0.47 -3.47
CA ILE A 210 -7.33 0.66 -4.77
C ILE A 210 -6.54 1.98 -4.76
N TYR A 211 -5.44 1.99 -5.52
CA TYR A 211 -4.66 3.18 -5.84
C TYR A 211 -4.99 3.62 -7.28
N PRO A 212 -5.86 4.62 -7.50
CA PRO A 212 -6.35 4.97 -8.85
C PRO A 212 -5.25 5.40 -9.83
N GLU A 213 -4.17 6.01 -9.33
CA GLU A 213 -2.97 6.35 -10.09
C GLU A 213 -2.30 5.11 -10.73
N GLY A 214 -2.52 3.96 -10.10
CA GLY A 214 -1.91 2.68 -10.39
C GLY A 214 -0.48 2.60 -9.87
N THR A 215 0.35 3.62 -9.95
CA THR A 215 1.76 3.52 -9.54
C THR A 215 2.16 4.66 -8.63
N ARG A 216 3.25 4.48 -7.89
CA ARG A 216 3.80 5.55 -7.07
C ARG A 216 4.19 6.73 -7.95
N PHE A 217 3.87 7.93 -7.51
CA PHE A 217 4.29 9.18 -8.11
C PHE A 217 5.81 9.26 -8.23
N THR A 218 6.29 9.56 -9.43
CA THR A 218 7.64 10.10 -9.73
C THR A 218 7.50 11.01 -10.94
N PRO A 219 8.41 11.99 -11.14
CA PRO A 219 8.37 12.87 -12.31
C PRO A 219 8.30 12.11 -13.65
N GLU A 220 9.11 11.05 -13.79
CA GLU A 220 9.17 10.24 -15.02
C GLU A 220 7.87 9.46 -15.23
N ARG A 221 7.22 9.02 -14.16
CA ARG A 221 5.92 8.32 -14.24
C ARG A 221 4.77 9.27 -14.53
N ARG A 222 4.90 10.52 -14.12
CA ARG A 222 3.96 11.60 -14.45
C ARG A 222 4.02 11.90 -15.94
N GLU A 223 5.20 12.09 -16.51
CA GLU A 223 5.37 12.26 -17.96
C GLU A 223 4.74 11.10 -18.73
N ARG A 224 5.08 9.85 -18.38
CA ARG A 224 4.47 8.65 -18.99
C ARG A 224 2.97 8.52 -18.76
N ALA A 225 2.42 9.12 -17.71
CA ALA A 225 0.98 9.16 -17.47
C ALA A 225 0.31 10.18 -18.38
N LEU A 226 0.92 11.35 -18.58
CA LEU A 226 0.46 12.38 -19.49
C LEU A 226 0.52 11.93 -20.95
N GLU A 227 1.59 11.24 -21.37
CA GLU A 227 1.69 10.63 -22.72
C GLU A 227 0.51 9.68 -22.96
N ARG A 228 0.28 8.73 -22.03
CA ARG A 228 -0.84 7.78 -22.13
C ARG A 228 -2.21 8.47 -22.09
N LEU A 229 -2.31 9.59 -21.38
CA LEU A 229 -3.54 10.37 -21.31
C LEU A 229 -3.78 11.13 -22.62
N ALA A 230 -2.74 11.69 -23.24
CA ALA A 230 -2.82 12.33 -24.55
C ALA A 230 -3.29 11.34 -25.63
N ASP A 231 -2.82 10.09 -25.57
CA ASP A 231 -3.19 9.05 -26.54
C ASP A 231 -4.63 8.54 -26.36
N ARG A 232 -5.10 8.39 -25.11
CA ARG A 232 -6.36 7.68 -24.81
C ARG A 232 -7.54 8.59 -24.45
N ASN A 233 -7.26 9.73 -23.84
CA ASN A 233 -8.24 10.67 -23.29
C ASN A 233 -7.71 12.12 -23.43
N PRO A 234 -7.51 12.61 -24.66
CA PRO A 234 -6.94 13.94 -24.92
C PRO A 234 -7.73 15.07 -24.25
N GLU A 235 -9.04 14.90 -24.04
CA GLU A 235 -9.92 15.82 -23.33
C GLU A 235 -9.54 16.03 -21.86
N LEU A 236 -8.92 15.03 -21.21
CA LEU A 236 -8.46 15.11 -19.82
C LEU A 236 -7.00 15.56 -19.71
N LEU A 237 -6.28 15.69 -20.83
CA LEU A 237 -4.84 15.97 -20.83
C LEU A 237 -4.50 17.28 -20.11
N GLU A 238 -5.24 18.35 -20.43
CA GLU A 238 -4.97 19.65 -19.83
C GLU A 238 -5.23 19.66 -18.32
N ARG A 239 -6.26 18.95 -17.88
CA ARG A 239 -6.52 18.73 -16.45
C ARG A 239 -5.41 17.91 -15.80
N GLY A 240 -4.98 16.83 -16.46
CA GLY A 240 -3.86 16.01 -16.00
C GLY A 240 -2.55 16.78 -15.88
N ARG A 241 -2.29 17.75 -16.78
CA ARG A 241 -1.10 18.62 -16.71
C ARG A 241 -1.10 19.56 -15.52
N ARG A 242 -2.27 19.89 -14.96
CA ARG A 242 -2.38 20.74 -13.77
C ARG A 242 -1.99 20.00 -12.49
N LEU A 243 -2.21 18.68 -12.42
CA LEU A 243 -1.82 17.85 -11.28
C LEU A 243 -0.30 17.81 -11.15
N GLN A 244 0.29 18.48 -10.15
CA GLN A 244 1.75 18.56 -9.96
C GLN A 244 2.30 17.55 -8.95
N HIS A 245 1.47 17.09 -8.02
CA HIS A 245 1.85 16.29 -6.86
C HIS A 245 1.24 14.88 -6.85
N VAL A 246 0.30 14.61 -7.75
CA VAL A 246 -0.31 13.29 -7.98
C VAL A 246 -0.30 12.92 -9.45
N LEU A 247 -0.41 11.63 -9.76
CA LEU A 247 -0.63 11.18 -11.13
C LEU A 247 -2.12 11.31 -11.50
N PRO A 248 -2.45 11.55 -12.79
CA PRO A 248 -3.83 11.46 -13.26
C PRO A 248 -4.45 10.10 -12.89
N PRO A 249 -5.63 10.09 -12.23
CA PRO A 249 -6.26 8.84 -11.81
C PRO A 249 -6.76 8.06 -13.03
N ARG A 250 -6.69 6.73 -12.96
CA ARG A 250 -7.26 5.85 -13.99
C ARG A 250 -8.69 5.48 -13.60
N PRO A 251 -9.72 5.87 -14.37
CA PRO A 251 -11.10 5.71 -13.94
C PRO A 251 -11.60 4.27 -13.93
N GLY A 252 -11.05 3.38 -14.77
CA GLY A 252 -11.58 2.02 -14.97
C GLY A 252 -11.81 1.22 -13.69
N GLY A 253 -10.77 1.01 -12.87
CA GLY A 253 -10.88 0.24 -11.63
C GLY A 253 -11.80 0.89 -10.57
N PRO A 254 -11.61 2.19 -10.24
CA PRO A 254 -12.50 2.89 -9.31
C PRO A 254 -13.97 2.86 -9.75
N LEU A 255 -14.28 3.15 -11.01
CA LEU A 255 -15.67 3.14 -11.50
C LEU A 255 -16.27 1.74 -11.45
N ALA A 256 -15.51 0.70 -11.81
CA ALA A 256 -15.98 -0.69 -11.69
C ALA A 256 -16.34 -1.08 -10.25
N LEU A 257 -15.68 -0.49 -9.24
CA LEU A 257 -16.03 -0.67 -7.82
C LEU A 257 -17.28 0.13 -7.41
N LEU A 258 -17.57 1.25 -8.08
CA LEU A 258 -18.78 2.06 -7.84
C LEU A 258 -20.03 1.47 -8.48
N ASP A 259 -19.87 0.58 -9.46
CA ASP A 259 -20.96 -0.14 -10.14
C ASP A 259 -21.42 -1.39 -9.39
N VAL A 260 -20.75 -1.74 -8.29
CA VAL A 260 -21.06 -2.92 -7.49
C VAL A 260 -22.37 -2.74 -6.70
N THR A 261 -23.08 -3.86 -6.51
CA THR A 261 -24.28 -3.93 -5.66
C THR A 261 -24.02 -4.83 -4.44
N PRO A 262 -24.38 -4.42 -3.21
CA PRO A 262 -24.96 -3.12 -2.85
C PRO A 262 -23.96 -1.96 -3.06
N PRO A 263 -24.48 -0.73 -3.25
CA PRO A 263 -23.63 0.44 -3.46
C PRO A 263 -22.70 0.68 -2.26
N LEU A 264 -21.49 1.17 -2.55
CA LEU A 264 -20.43 1.36 -1.57
C LEU A 264 -20.16 2.84 -1.36
N ASP A 265 -19.98 3.24 -0.11
CA ASP A 265 -19.43 4.56 0.22
C ASP A 265 -17.94 4.61 -0.16
N VAL A 266 -17.44 5.79 -0.51
CA VAL A 266 -16.06 6.00 -0.90
C VAL A 266 -15.30 6.77 0.17
N ILE A 267 -14.17 6.23 0.59
CA ILE A 267 -13.17 6.98 1.35
C ILE A 267 -12.09 7.46 0.40
N ILE A 268 -11.95 8.76 0.23
CA ILE A 268 -10.77 9.35 -0.39
C ILE A 268 -9.67 9.46 0.67
N ALA A 269 -8.50 8.88 0.40
CA ALA A 269 -7.37 8.86 1.31
C ALA A 269 -6.12 9.48 0.68
N ALA A 270 -5.56 10.50 1.33
CA ALA A 270 -4.36 11.19 0.89
C ALA A 270 -3.37 11.35 2.05
N HIS A 271 -2.07 11.36 1.77
CA HIS A 271 -1.05 11.50 2.82
C HIS A 271 0.15 12.33 2.36
N ARG A 272 0.54 13.43 3.00
CA ARG A 272 1.76 14.20 2.62
C ARG A 272 2.89 14.00 3.62
N GLY A 273 4.12 14.20 3.17
CA GLY A 273 5.32 14.01 4.01
C GLY A 273 6.03 12.67 3.81
N LEU A 274 5.49 11.83 2.91
CA LEU A 274 6.15 10.63 2.38
C LEU A 274 6.58 10.79 0.91
N ASP A 275 6.42 12.00 0.37
CA ASP A 275 6.77 12.37 -0.99
C ASP A 275 8.27 12.20 -1.22
N GLY A 276 8.65 11.69 -2.40
CA GLY A 276 10.04 11.41 -2.75
C GLY A 276 10.59 10.07 -2.26
N PHE A 277 9.92 9.34 -1.37
CA PHE A 277 10.38 8.02 -0.90
C PHE A 277 9.88 6.86 -1.78
N SER A 278 10.18 6.96 -3.08
CA SER A 278 9.78 5.98 -4.08
C SER A 278 10.68 4.73 -4.07
N HIS A 279 11.90 4.84 -3.53
CA HIS A 279 12.90 3.79 -3.40
C HIS A 279 13.63 3.91 -2.05
N ILE A 280 14.24 2.82 -1.59
CA ILE A 280 15.01 2.79 -0.34
C ILE A 280 16.17 3.80 -0.37
N ARG A 281 16.81 3.98 -1.54
CA ARG A 281 17.92 4.95 -1.72
C ARG A 281 17.48 6.39 -1.45
N ASP A 282 16.23 6.73 -1.72
CA ASP A 282 15.70 8.08 -1.54
C ASP A 282 15.63 8.43 -0.04
N ILE A 283 15.54 7.41 0.84
CA ILE A 283 15.56 7.59 2.29
C ILE A 283 16.97 7.92 2.80
N MET A 284 18.04 7.55 2.09
CA MET A 284 19.45 7.76 2.49
C MET A 284 19.83 9.24 2.66
N GLU A 285 19.12 10.13 1.98
CA GLU A 285 19.26 11.59 2.11
C GLU A 285 18.80 12.08 3.49
N GLY A 286 18.02 11.24 4.20
CA GLY A 286 17.59 11.46 5.55
C GLY A 286 16.32 12.30 5.67
N GLY A 287 15.70 12.71 4.56
CA GLY A 287 14.48 13.53 4.56
C GLY A 287 13.35 12.98 5.42
N LEU A 288 13.31 11.65 5.60
CA LEU A 288 12.29 10.96 6.41
C LEU A 288 12.52 11.12 7.93
N VAL A 289 13.75 11.35 8.41
CA VAL A 289 14.00 11.39 9.87
C VAL A 289 13.40 12.67 10.48
N GLY A 290 12.55 12.51 11.49
CA GLY A 290 11.88 13.61 12.17
C GLY A 290 10.80 14.30 11.34
N SER A 291 10.40 13.73 10.20
CA SER A 291 9.36 14.33 9.36
C SER A 291 7.97 14.13 9.96
N THR A 292 7.04 14.98 9.53
CA THR A 292 5.62 14.83 9.86
C THR A 292 4.89 14.27 8.65
N VAL A 293 4.23 13.13 8.83
CA VAL A 293 3.33 12.53 7.85
C VAL A 293 1.92 12.91 8.23
N ARG A 294 1.24 13.65 7.36
CA ARG A 294 -0.17 14.01 7.53
C ARG A 294 -1.02 13.12 6.65
N VAL A 295 -2.02 12.47 7.21
CA VAL A 295 -2.97 11.61 6.49
C VAL A 295 -4.36 12.19 6.65
N ARG A 296 -5.08 12.32 5.54
CA ARG A 296 -6.46 12.80 5.51
C ARG A 296 -7.36 11.74 4.90
N PHE A 297 -8.44 11.45 5.57
CA PHE A 297 -9.54 10.63 5.09
C PHE A 297 -10.79 11.50 4.91
N GLU A 298 -11.53 11.26 3.85
CA GLU A 298 -12.79 11.94 3.59
C GLU A 298 -13.80 10.92 3.06
N ARG A 299 -14.93 10.78 3.75
CA ARG A 299 -16.01 9.88 3.35
C ARG A 299 -17.00 10.60 2.45
N HIS A 300 -17.31 9.96 1.33
CA HIS A 300 -18.37 10.34 0.42
C HIS A 300 -19.43 9.24 0.42
N PRO A 301 -20.63 9.52 0.95
CA PRO A 301 -21.75 8.60 0.84
C PRO A 301 -22.05 8.31 -0.62
N HIS A 302 -22.42 7.06 -0.96
CA HIS A 302 -22.71 6.69 -2.34
C HIS A 302 -23.75 7.62 -3.00
N SER A 303 -24.74 8.07 -2.23
CA SER A 303 -25.80 8.99 -2.69
C SER A 303 -25.28 10.36 -3.17
N THR A 304 -24.06 10.74 -2.78
CA THR A 304 -23.41 11.99 -3.22
C THR A 304 -22.57 11.81 -4.49
N ILE A 305 -22.37 10.56 -4.93
CA ILE A 305 -21.56 10.23 -6.10
C ILE A 305 -22.48 10.22 -7.34
N PRO A 306 -22.11 10.89 -8.44
CA PRO A 306 -22.93 10.89 -9.66
C PRO A 306 -23.22 9.46 -10.16
N ALA A 307 -24.39 9.24 -10.75
CA ALA A 307 -24.74 7.93 -11.33
C ALA A 307 -24.16 7.75 -12.74
N ASP A 308 -24.12 8.83 -13.53
CA ASP A 308 -23.59 8.81 -14.89
C ASP A 308 -22.08 8.56 -14.92
N ARG A 309 -21.63 7.78 -15.90
CA ARG A 309 -20.23 7.34 -16.01
C ARG A 309 -19.28 8.51 -16.24
N ASP A 310 -19.62 9.42 -17.15
CA ASP A 310 -18.75 10.54 -17.48
C ASP A 310 -18.73 11.55 -16.32
N ALA A 311 -19.86 11.75 -15.66
CA ALA A 311 -19.93 12.52 -14.42
C ALA A 311 -19.08 11.91 -13.28
N ARG A 312 -19.02 10.57 -13.15
CA ARG A 312 -18.12 9.90 -12.19
C ARG A 312 -16.64 10.08 -12.54
N VAL A 313 -16.29 10.09 -13.83
CA VAL A 313 -14.91 10.41 -14.25
C VAL A 313 -14.56 11.82 -13.81
N GLN A 314 -15.43 12.81 -14.05
CA GLN A 314 -15.18 14.18 -13.61
C GLN A 314 -15.09 14.26 -12.08
N TRP A 315 -16.02 13.64 -11.36
CA TRP A 315 -16.00 13.59 -9.89
C TRP A 315 -14.68 13.01 -9.35
N LEU A 316 -14.16 11.93 -9.95
CA LEU A 316 -12.88 11.34 -9.55
C LEU A 316 -11.72 12.31 -9.78
N TYR A 317 -11.72 13.01 -10.90
CA TYR A 317 -10.72 14.05 -11.19
C TYR A 317 -10.86 15.26 -10.25
N ASP A 318 -12.08 15.65 -9.86
CA ASP A 318 -12.31 16.71 -8.87
C ASP A 318 -11.66 16.33 -7.54
N ARG A 319 -11.85 15.07 -7.07
CA ARG A 319 -11.20 14.58 -5.85
C ARG A 319 -9.68 14.58 -5.97
N TRP A 320 -9.13 14.27 -7.14
CA TRP A 320 -7.68 14.32 -7.37
C TRP A 320 -7.12 15.75 -7.41
N ASP A 321 -7.84 16.71 -7.98
CA ASP A 321 -7.50 18.14 -7.93
C ASP A 321 -7.52 18.66 -6.48
N ASP A 322 -8.50 18.22 -5.67
CA ASP A 322 -8.60 18.54 -4.24
C ASP A 322 -7.39 17.99 -3.45
N ILE A 323 -6.97 16.76 -3.76
CA ILE A 323 -5.76 16.14 -3.17
C ILE A 323 -4.51 16.93 -3.57
N ASP A 324 -4.33 17.24 -4.86
CA ASP A 324 -3.18 17.97 -5.38
C ASP A 324 -3.03 19.33 -4.68
N SER A 325 -4.15 20.07 -4.60
CA SER A 325 -4.22 21.38 -3.93
C SER A 325 -3.99 21.28 -2.42
N TRP A 326 -4.42 20.20 -1.77
CA TRP A 326 -4.13 19.97 -0.35
C TRP A 326 -2.65 19.66 -0.10
N ILE A 327 -1.98 18.96 -1.02
CA ILE A 327 -0.54 18.72 -0.93
C ILE A 327 0.23 20.02 -1.08
N ALA A 328 -0.12 20.84 -2.07
CA ALA A 328 0.56 22.10 -2.38
C ALA A 328 0.52 23.14 -1.23
N ARG A 329 -0.47 23.07 -0.34
CA ARG A 329 -0.60 23.94 0.85
C ARG A 329 0.34 23.54 2.01
N SER A 330 1.46 22.88 1.74
CA SER A 330 2.43 22.42 2.76
C SER A 330 3.60 23.35 2.93
#